data_AF-A0AAE0L3R4-F1
#
_entry.id   AF-A0AAE0L3R4-F1
#
_cell.length_a   1.000
_cell.length_b   1.000
_cell.length_c   1.000
_cell.angle_alpha   90.00
_cell.angle_beta   90.00
_cell.angle_gamma   90.00
#
_symmetry.space_group_name_H-M   'P 1'
#
loop_
_entity.id
_entity.type
_entity.pdbx_description
1 polymer ?
#
loop_
_entity_poly.entity_id
_entity_poly.type
_entity_poly.pdbx_seq_one_letter_code
_entity_poly.pdbx_strand_id
1 'polypeptide(L)'
;MLSRVAFGVQLKKENHTATGLSARKKVYTKFKREPLRVRAMEKVLFIESGFGADQHGQNATKACKRACRNAIEFNSIPSIKDIVPGGYENMKLHVKIGCPDPHTVDVKDLAEVFPYGSPRFEVVEGGLRANSGICIAELGDANDEMFIAVACVTVGY
;
A
#
# COMPACT_ATOMS: atom_id res chain seq x y z
N MET A 1 32.64 30.79 -11.98
CA MET A 1 32.97 29.72 -11.01
C MET A 1 31.65 29.22 -10.41
N LEU A 2 31.17 28.11 -10.98
CA LEU A 2 30.12 27.15 -10.54
C LEU A 2 28.88 27.63 -9.75
N SER A 3 27.82 27.84 -10.53
CA SER A 3 26.40 27.45 -10.35
C SER A 3 25.84 27.14 -8.95
N ARG A 4 24.95 28.04 -8.50
CA ARG A 4 23.81 27.72 -7.61
C ARG A 4 22.86 26.76 -8.34
N VAL A 5 22.61 25.59 -7.79
CA VAL A 5 21.54 24.68 -8.25
C VAL A 5 20.20 25.26 -7.79
N ALA A 6 19.42 25.74 -8.74
CA ALA A 6 18.05 26.20 -8.50
C ALA A 6 17.10 24.98 -8.57
N PHE A 7 16.48 24.62 -7.45
CA PHE A 7 15.32 23.72 -7.44
C PHE A 7 14.09 24.50 -7.94
N GLY A 8 13.82 24.42 -9.24
CA GLY A 8 12.61 24.96 -9.85
C GLY A 8 11.47 23.95 -9.75
N VAL A 9 10.55 24.13 -8.79
CA VAL A 9 9.20 23.56 -8.89
C VAL A 9 8.34 24.57 -9.64
N GLN A 10 8.10 24.31 -10.93
CA GLN A 10 7.26 25.17 -11.75
C GLN A 10 5.77 24.84 -11.50
N LEU A 11 5.18 25.46 -10.47
CA LEU A 11 3.72 25.45 -10.30
C LEU A 11 3.10 26.46 -11.29
N LYS A 12 2.49 25.94 -12.36
CA LYS A 12 1.69 26.73 -13.29
C LYS A 12 0.45 27.23 -12.54
N LYS A 13 0.40 28.53 -12.20
CA LYS A 13 -0.82 29.18 -11.71
C LYS A 13 -1.79 29.32 -12.88
N GLU A 14 -2.76 28.43 -12.98
CA GLU A 14 -3.91 28.64 -13.84
C GLU A 14 -4.97 29.45 -13.07
N ASN A 15 -5.12 30.71 -13.48
CA ASN A 15 -6.21 31.58 -13.04
C ASN A 15 -7.53 31.05 -13.64
N HIS A 16 -8.33 30.37 -12.84
CA HIS A 16 -9.70 30.01 -13.24
C HIS A 16 -10.71 30.64 -12.28
N THR A 17 -11.36 31.69 -12.79
CA THR A 17 -12.62 32.23 -12.31
C THR A 17 -13.67 31.11 -12.16
N ALA A 18 -14.45 31.21 -11.09
CA ALA A 18 -15.39 30.21 -10.60
C ALA A 18 -16.41 29.73 -11.64
N THR A 19 -16.31 28.46 -12.07
CA THR A 19 -17.43 27.59 -12.54
C THR A 19 -16.92 26.15 -12.77
N GLY A 20 -16.58 25.40 -11.71
CA GLY A 20 -15.85 24.12 -11.82
C GLY A 20 -16.56 22.84 -11.36
N LEU A 21 -17.79 22.92 -10.83
CA LEU A 21 -18.45 21.74 -10.24
C LEU A 21 -19.01 20.75 -11.28
N SER A 22 -19.28 21.20 -12.51
CA SER A 22 -19.87 20.39 -13.59
C SER A 22 -18.83 19.53 -14.34
N ALA A 23 -17.60 20.03 -14.50
CA ALA A 23 -16.56 19.35 -15.27
C ALA A 23 -15.97 18.12 -14.56
N ARG A 24 -15.97 18.10 -13.22
CA ARG A 24 -15.44 16.98 -12.42
C ARG A 24 -16.27 15.69 -12.58
N LYS A 25 -17.58 15.78 -12.86
CA LYS A 25 -18.45 14.60 -13.03
C LYS A 25 -18.18 13.82 -14.32
N LYS A 26 -17.69 14.48 -15.39
CA LYS A 26 -17.50 13.86 -16.71
C LYS A 26 -16.22 13.02 -16.84
N VAL A 27 -15.19 13.29 -16.02
CA VAL A 27 -13.92 12.55 -16.08
C VAL A 27 -14.04 11.16 -15.44
N TYR A 28 -14.93 10.98 -14.45
CA TYR A 28 -15.13 9.69 -13.78
C TYR A 28 -15.95 8.66 -14.58
N THR A 29 -16.66 9.06 -15.63
CA THR A 29 -17.66 8.20 -16.28
C THR A 29 -17.15 7.34 -17.44
N LYS A 30 -15.86 7.40 -17.82
CA LYS A 30 -15.34 6.71 -19.03
C LYS A 30 -14.26 5.64 -18.81
N PHE A 31 -13.95 5.26 -17.57
CA PHE A 31 -13.26 3.99 -17.34
C PHE A 31 -14.33 2.90 -17.21
N LYS A 32 -14.55 2.11 -18.28
CA LYS A 32 -14.90 0.70 -18.10
C LYS A 32 -13.74 0.08 -17.31
N ARG A 33 -13.77 0.22 -15.99
CA ARG A 33 -12.86 -0.51 -15.12
C ARG A 33 -13.19 -1.97 -15.36
N GLU A 34 -12.28 -2.73 -15.97
CA GLU A 34 -12.27 -4.15 -15.67
C GLU A 34 -12.26 -4.23 -14.13
N PRO A 35 -13.24 -4.88 -13.50
CA PRO A 35 -13.30 -4.91 -12.05
C PRO A 35 -11.98 -5.50 -11.56
N LEU A 36 -11.21 -4.70 -10.80
CA LEU A 36 -10.05 -5.15 -10.03
C LEU A 36 -10.44 -6.50 -9.43
N ARG A 37 -9.67 -7.55 -9.73
CA ARG A 37 -10.05 -8.95 -9.48
C ARG A 37 -10.12 -9.25 -7.96
N VAL A 38 -11.14 -8.74 -7.29
CA VAL A 38 -11.67 -9.25 -6.01
C VAL A 38 -12.66 -10.40 -6.31
N ARG A 39 -12.61 -11.00 -7.52
CA ARG A 39 -13.49 -12.09 -7.97
C ARG A 39 -13.35 -13.39 -7.15
N ALA A 40 -12.47 -13.43 -6.15
CA ALA A 40 -12.32 -14.57 -5.24
C ALA A 40 -13.27 -14.51 -4.02
N MET A 41 -13.90 -13.35 -3.77
CA MET A 41 -14.81 -13.13 -2.64
C MET A 41 -16.24 -12.94 -3.18
N GLU A 42 -17.19 -13.63 -2.57
CA GLU A 42 -18.62 -13.42 -2.77
C GLU A 42 -19.04 -12.05 -2.21
N LYS A 43 -18.52 -11.68 -1.03
CA LYS A 43 -18.83 -10.41 -0.36
C LYS A 43 -17.61 -9.76 0.28
N VAL A 44 -17.39 -8.49 -0.05
CA VAL A 44 -16.43 -7.63 0.65
C VAL A 44 -17.09 -7.03 1.88
N LEU A 45 -16.42 -7.12 3.02
CA LEU A 45 -16.91 -6.59 4.29
C LEU A 45 -16.29 -5.22 4.59
N PHE A 46 -14.97 -5.12 4.55
CA PHE A 46 -14.25 -3.89 4.83
C PHE A 46 -12.87 -3.91 4.17
N ILE A 47 -12.23 -2.74 4.17
CA ILE A 47 -10.90 -2.52 3.62
C ILE A 47 -10.08 -1.80 4.69
N GLU A 48 -8.87 -2.29 4.90
CA GLU A 48 -7.91 -1.73 5.84
C GLU A 48 -6.67 -1.30 5.04
N SER A 49 -6.07 -0.18 5.40
CA SER A 49 -4.92 0.36 4.69
C SER A 49 -3.84 0.78 5.65
N GLY A 50 -2.60 0.54 5.28
CA GLY A 50 -1.45 0.90 6.08
C GLY A 50 -0.24 1.26 5.23
N PHE A 51 0.77 1.82 5.88
CA PHE A 51 2.07 2.08 5.28
C PHE A 51 3.18 1.58 6.19
N GLY A 52 4.34 1.34 5.61
CA GLY A 52 5.51 0.87 6.33
C GLY A 52 6.77 1.28 5.61
N ALA A 53 7.80 1.65 6.37
CA ALA A 53 9.08 2.05 5.82
C ALA A 53 10.19 1.13 6.32
N ASP A 54 11.16 0.84 5.47
CA ASP A 54 12.48 0.41 5.87
C ASP A 54 13.45 1.58 5.70
N GLN A 55 13.94 2.11 6.82
CA GLN A 55 14.70 3.37 6.87
C GLN A 55 16.20 3.18 6.59
N HIS A 56 16.68 1.95 6.75
CA HIS A 56 18.08 1.54 6.62
C HIS A 56 18.37 0.87 5.26
N GLY A 57 17.32 0.71 4.45
CA GLY A 57 17.43 0.39 3.04
C GLY A 57 17.25 -1.08 2.65
N GLN A 58 16.77 -1.21 1.40
CA GLN A 58 16.70 -2.38 0.53
C GLN A 58 15.90 -3.60 1.00
N ASN A 59 15.32 -3.61 2.20
CA ASN A 59 14.44 -4.70 2.59
C ASN A 59 12.98 -4.37 2.28
N ALA A 60 12.58 -4.62 1.03
CA ALA A 60 11.18 -4.48 0.59
C ALA A 60 10.23 -5.34 1.44
N THR A 61 10.64 -6.55 1.83
CA THR A 61 9.85 -7.43 2.73
C THR A 61 9.56 -6.74 4.06
N LYS A 62 10.56 -6.11 4.69
CA LYS A 62 10.41 -5.40 5.97
C LYS A 62 9.48 -4.20 5.86
N ALA A 63 9.60 -3.40 4.79
CA ALA A 63 8.68 -2.30 4.53
C ALA A 63 7.24 -2.81 4.35
N CYS A 64 7.05 -3.86 3.56
CA CYS A 64 5.75 -4.52 3.35
C CYS A 64 5.18 -5.12 4.63
N LYS A 65 5.99 -5.80 5.46
CA LYS A 65 5.57 -6.40 6.74
C LYS A 65 5.05 -5.32 7.69
N ARG A 66 5.75 -4.18 7.76
CA ARG A 66 5.32 -2.99 8.52
C ARG A 66 4.02 -2.40 7.97
N ALA A 67 3.86 -2.31 6.64
CA ALA A 67 2.63 -1.82 6.03
C ALA A 67 1.42 -2.73 6.32
N CYS A 68 1.60 -4.06 6.24
CA CYS A 68 0.56 -5.03 6.59
C CYS A 68 0.20 -4.94 8.09
N ARG A 69 1.20 -4.87 8.98
CA ARG A 69 0.99 -4.73 10.43
C ARG A 69 0.19 -3.47 10.71
N ASN A 70 0.64 -2.33 10.18
CA ASN A 70 -0.01 -1.05 10.36
C ASN A 70 -1.46 -1.05 9.85
N ALA A 71 -1.74 -1.76 8.75
CA ALA A 71 -3.10 -1.84 8.20
C ALA A 71 -4.09 -2.48 9.19
N ILE A 72 -3.69 -3.53 9.91
CA ILE A 72 -4.61 -4.34 10.72
C ILE A 72 -4.55 -4.03 12.23
N GLU A 73 -3.47 -3.40 12.71
CA GLU A 73 -3.14 -3.31 14.15
C GLU A 73 -4.16 -2.54 15.00
N PHE A 74 -4.91 -1.61 14.40
CA PHE A 74 -5.86 -0.75 15.12
C PHE A 74 -7.33 -1.12 14.89
N ASN A 75 -7.59 -2.25 14.21
CA ASN A 75 -8.93 -2.72 13.92
C ASN A 75 -9.26 -3.95 14.77
N SER A 76 -10.53 -4.10 15.14
CA SER A 76 -11.03 -5.27 15.84
C SER A 76 -12.36 -5.69 15.25
N ILE A 77 -12.49 -6.97 14.88
CA ILE A 77 -13.73 -7.53 14.33
C ILE A 77 -14.16 -8.73 15.17
N PRO A 78 -14.77 -8.50 16.35
CA PRO A 78 -15.18 -9.58 17.25
C PRO A 78 -16.31 -10.46 16.67
N SER A 79 -17.12 -9.92 15.76
CA SER A 79 -18.34 -10.57 15.24
C SER A 79 -18.13 -11.35 13.93
N ILE A 80 -16.89 -11.74 13.57
CA ILE A 80 -16.63 -12.48 12.32
C ILE A 80 -17.46 -13.77 12.22
N LYS A 81 -17.62 -14.51 13.33
CA LYS A 81 -18.41 -15.76 13.34
C LYS A 81 -19.89 -15.55 13.00
N ASP A 82 -20.42 -14.35 13.22
CA ASP A 82 -21.82 -14.02 12.95
C ASP A 82 -22.00 -13.47 11.52
N ILE A 83 -20.99 -12.79 10.99
CA ILE A 83 -21.04 -12.08 9.69
C ILE A 83 -20.60 -12.97 8.53
N VAL A 84 -19.63 -13.86 8.77
CA VAL A 84 -19.03 -14.74 7.78
C VAL A 84 -19.60 -16.15 7.92
N PRO A 85 -20.30 -16.70 6.90
CA PRO A 85 -20.69 -18.10 6.89
C PRO A 85 -19.45 -19.00 7.02
N GLY A 86 -19.41 -19.87 8.03
CA GLY A 86 -18.21 -20.67 8.34
C GLY A 86 -17.16 -19.94 9.20
N GLY A 87 -17.45 -18.72 9.65
CA GLY A 87 -16.60 -17.94 10.56
C GLY A 87 -15.21 -17.63 10.00
N TYR A 88 -14.20 -17.65 10.88
CA TYR A 88 -12.82 -17.31 10.52
C TYR A 88 -12.21 -18.22 9.44
N GLU A 89 -12.66 -19.47 9.32
CA GLU A 89 -12.15 -20.43 8.33
C GLU A 89 -12.53 -20.04 6.89
N ASN A 90 -13.69 -19.41 6.71
CA ASN A 90 -14.12 -18.92 5.40
C ASN A 90 -13.72 -17.46 5.15
N MET A 91 -13.05 -16.81 6.11
CA MET A 91 -12.56 -15.45 5.95
C MET A 91 -11.39 -15.42 4.96
N LYS A 92 -11.58 -14.65 3.89
CA LYS A 92 -10.59 -14.44 2.84
C LYS A 92 -9.96 -13.06 3.00
N LEU A 93 -8.66 -13.01 2.75
CA LEU A 93 -7.89 -11.77 2.73
C LEU A 93 -7.26 -11.60 1.35
N HIS A 94 -7.46 -10.42 0.74
CA HIS A 94 -6.73 -10.02 -0.44
C HIS A 94 -5.84 -8.83 -0.09
N VAL A 95 -4.54 -9.04 -0.12
CA VAL A 95 -3.54 -8.08 0.34
C VAL A 95 -2.81 -7.54 -0.88
N LYS A 96 -3.18 -6.33 -1.30
CA LYS A 96 -2.50 -5.63 -2.39
C LYS A 96 -1.48 -4.67 -1.83
N ILE A 97 -0.23 -4.79 -2.28
CA ILE A 97 0.89 -4.03 -1.74
C ILE A 97 1.60 -3.31 -2.89
N GLY A 98 1.80 -2.00 -2.74
CA GLY A 98 2.67 -1.22 -3.61
C GLY A 98 3.98 -0.93 -2.89
N CYS A 99 5.11 -1.36 -3.47
CA CYS A 99 6.43 -1.14 -2.90
C CYS A 99 7.51 -1.06 -3.99
N PRO A 100 8.67 -0.45 -3.70
CA PRO A 100 9.86 -0.62 -4.53
C PRO A 100 10.32 -2.08 -4.54
N ASP A 101 10.84 -2.53 -5.68
CA ASP A 101 11.42 -3.87 -5.87
C ASP A 101 10.49 -5.02 -5.43
N PRO A 102 9.25 -5.08 -5.94
CA PRO A 102 8.22 -6.03 -5.49
C PRO A 102 8.62 -7.50 -5.68
N HIS A 103 9.54 -7.77 -6.61
CA HIS A 103 10.07 -9.11 -6.88
C HIS A 103 10.99 -9.64 -5.77
N THR A 104 11.47 -8.78 -4.86
CA THR A 104 12.33 -9.14 -3.72
C THR A 104 11.53 -9.49 -2.46
N VAL A 105 10.20 -9.32 -2.50
CA VAL A 105 9.33 -9.49 -1.32
C VAL A 105 9.11 -10.96 -1.01
N ASP A 106 9.42 -11.37 0.23
CA ASP A 106 9.07 -12.68 0.76
C ASP A 106 7.63 -12.69 1.26
N VAL A 107 6.72 -13.19 0.42
CA VAL A 107 5.29 -13.29 0.75
C VAL A 107 5.00 -14.28 1.89
N LYS A 108 5.89 -15.22 2.20
CA LYS A 108 5.72 -16.13 3.33
C LYS A 108 5.94 -15.39 4.64
N ASP A 109 6.98 -14.54 4.70
CA ASP A 109 7.25 -13.68 5.84
C ASP A 109 6.11 -12.66 6.09
N LEU A 110 5.47 -12.18 5.02
CA LEU A 110 4.28 -11.32 5.14
C LEU A 110 3.06 -12.06 5.70
N ALA A 111 2.90 -13.35 5.40
CA ALA A 111 1.74 -14.13 5.85
C ALA A 111 1.69 -14.22 7.38
N GLU A 112 2.84 -14.22 8.06
CA GLU A 112 2.95 -14.27 9.53
C GLU A 112 2.31 -13.07 10.23
N VAL A 113 2.08 -11.96 9.52
CA VAL A 113 1.43 -10.77 10.08
C VAL A 113 -0.04 -11.01 10.37
N PHE A 114 -0.70 -11.89 9.60
CA PHE A 114 -2.14 -12.08 9.67
C PHE A 114 -2.49 -13.23 10.60
N PRO A 115 -3.22 -12.99 11.71
CA PRO A 115 -3.51 -14.02 12.70
C PRO A 115 -4.56 -15.05 12.22
N TYR A 116 -5.38 -14.69 11.22
CA TYR A 116 -6.48 -15.51 10.72
C TYR A 116 -6.68 -15.30 9.22
N GLY A 117 -7.43 -16.20 8.61
CA GLY A 117 -7.75 -16.18 7.18
C GLY A 117 -6.58 -16.66 6.32
N SER A 118 -6.84 -16.81 5.02
CA SER A 118 -5.82 -17.20 4.03
C SER A 118 -5.45 -15.99 3.16
N PRO A 119 -4.35 -15.27 3.46
CA PRO A 119 -3.96 -14.10 2.69
C PRO A 119 -3.46 -14.47 1.30
N ARG A 120 -4.12 -13.88 0.29
CA ARG A 120 -3.65 -13.85 -1.08
C ARG A 120 -2.95 -12.51 -1.33
N PHE A 121 -1.65 -12.56 -1.64
CA PHE A 121 -0.85 -11.37 -1.92
C PHE A 121 -0.88 -11.00 -3.41
N GLU A 122 -0.99 -9.70 -3.67
CA GLU A 122 -0.74 -9.05 -4.96
C GLU A 122 0.29 -7.93 -4.71
N VAL A 123 1.57 -8.23 -4.92
CA VAL A 123 2.65 -7.26 -4.74
C VAL A 123 2.99 -6.64 -6.09
N VAL A 124 2.97 -5.31 -6.17
CA VAL A 124 3.20 -4.55 -7.40
C VAL A 124 4.20 -3.43 -7.17
N GLU A 125 4.83 -2.98 -8.26
CA GLU A 125 5.68 -1.79 -8.24
C GLU A 125 4.85 -0.58 -7.78
N GLY A 126 5.39 0.20 -6.84
CA GLY A 126 4.71 1.36 -6.27
C GLY A 126 5.37 1.86 -4.99
N GLY A 127 4.58 2.40 -4.07
CA GLY A 127 5.11 2.95 -2.82
C GLY A 127 6.01 4.16 -3.08
N LEU A 128 7.13 4.25 -2.35
CA LEU A 128 8.13 5.29 -2.55
C LEU A 128 9.55 4.77 -2.26
N ARG A 129 10.45 4.97 -3.22
CA ARG A 129 11.90 4.92 -3.01
C ARG A 129 12.37 6.34 -2.72
N ALA A 130 12.79 6.58 -1.48
CA ALA A 130 13.28 7.87 -1.01
C ALA A 130 14.77 7.77 -0.66
N ASN A 131 15.40 8.93 -0.43
CA ASN A 131 16.77 9.04 -0.01
C ASN A 131 16.82 9.63 1.41
N SER A 132 17.46 8.94 2.35
CA SER A 132 17.64 9.37 3.74
C SER A 132 18.74 10.45 3.89
N GLY A 133 19.59 10.61 2.87
CA GLY A 133 20.68 11.58 2.79
C GLY A 133 21.94 11.18 3.56
N ILE A 134 21.90 10.07 4.31
CA ILE A 134 23.00 9.59 5.15
C ILE A 134 22.98 8.05 5.10
N CYS A 135 24.17 7.46 4.91
CA CYS A 135 24.41 6.03 5.06
C CYS A 135 25.14 5.80 6.38
N ILE A 136 24.53 5.05 7.30
CA ILE A 136 25.07 4.70 8.62
C ILE A 136 25.40 3.21 8.62
N ALA A 137 26.64 2.86 8.28
CA ALA A 137 27.08 1.47 8.13
C ALA A 137 26.88 0.64 9.41
N GLU A 138 27.01 1.26 10.59
CA GLU A 138 26.81 0.61 11.88
C GLU A 138 25.36 0.15 12.12
N LEU A 139 24.40 0.73 11.41
CA LEU A 139 22.98 0.36 11.46
C LEU A 139 22.58 -0.61 10.33
N GLY A 140 23.56 -1.04 9.53
CA GLY A 140 23.37 -1.99 8.43
C GLY A 140 22.96 -1.33 7.11
N ASP A 141 23.12 -0.01 6.97
CA ASP A 141 22.81 0.69 5.73
C ASP A 141 23.76 0.25 4.60
N ALA A 142 23.19 -0.26 3.51
CA ALA A 142 23.95 -0.56 2.28
C ALA A 142 24.10 0.68 1.38
N ASN A 143 23.16 1.62 1.49
CA ASN A 143 23.12 2.90 0.78
C ASN A 143 22.25 3.90 1.57
N ASP A 144 22.01 5.07 0.99
CA ASP A 144 21.17 6.11 1.56
C ASP A 144 19.69 5.99 1.12
N GLU A 145 19.24 4.80 0.69
CA GLU A 145 17.85 4.61 0.26
C GLU A 145 16.93 4.18 1.41
N MET A 146 15.69 4.66 1.35
CA MET A 146 14.58 4.24 2.20
C MET A 146 13.47 3.68 1.32
N PHE A 147 12.96 2.50 1.66
CA PHE A 147 11.82 1.89 0.96
C PHE A 147 10.55 2.12 1.77
N ILE A 148 9.53 2.68 1.14
CA ILE A 148 8.21 2.87 1.74
C ILE A 148 7.19 2.06 0.94
N ALA A 149 6.50 1.16 1.63
CA ALA A 149 5.43 0.35 1.09
C ALA A 149 4.07 0.87 1.57
N VAL A 150 3.05 0.66 0.76
CA VAL A 150 1.64 0.86 1.11
C VAL A 150 0.88 -0.45 0.91
N ALA A 151 0.01 -0.80 1.85
CA ALA A 151 -0.79 -2.01 1.83
C ALA A 151 -2.29 -1.68 1.86
N CYS A 152 -3.06 -2.46 1.12
CA CYS A 152 -4.52 -2.48 1.14
C CYS A 152 -4.97 -3.92 1.39
N VAL A 153 -5.54 -4.17 2.56
CA VAL A 153 -6.08 -5.46 2.99
C VAL A 153 -7.60 -5.41 2.78
N THR A 154 -8.08 -6.18 1.82
CA THR A 154 -9.52 -6.38 1.60
C THR A 154 -9.95 -7.62 2.34
N VAL A 155 -10.98 -7.52 3.18
CA VAL A 155 -11.53 -8.64 3.94
C VAL A 155 -12.91 -8.99 3.44
N GLY A 156 -13.16 -10.28 3.25
CA GLY A 156 -14.42 -10.81 2.74
C GLY A 156 -14.52 -12.32 2.89
N TYR A 157 -15.51 -12.91 2.22
CA TYR A 157 -15.67 -14.36 2.04
C TYR A 157 -16.23 -14.65 0.66
#